data_AF-A0A8S9XT74-F1
#
_entry.id   AF-A0A8S9XT74-F1
#
_cell.length_a   1.000
_cell.length_b   1.000
_cell.length_c   1.000
_cell.angle_alpha   90.00
_cell.angle_beta   90.00
_cell.angle_gamma   90.00
#
_symmetry.space_group_name_H-M   'P 1'
#
loop_
_entity.id
_entity.type
_entity.pdbx_description
1 polymer ?
#
loop_
_entity_poly.entity_id
_entity_poly.type
_entity_poly.pdbx_seq_one_letter_code
_entity_poly.pdbx_strand_id
1 'polypeptide(L)'
;MTRNCSYDDDDVTYEKILSSFLESTTSWIRCDHEDSENEIVNLGTDDANEIDHGGFDNIQRVFFGSGLRFWLHRLLFLDALSYLSHGQLSISLNRYILVDVDDIFVGERGTRLRREDVQALLDTQERIQSLVPGFKFNLGFSGKYFHHGNPEENLGDDMLLRNVNKFNWFSHMWNHQQPHLYENQTQLEFDMLLNKNFGKEHGIPTDSGYSVAPHHSGVYPVHEALYAAWKKIWNIKVTSTEEYPHLRPARLRRGFIHRNIMVLPRQTCGLFTHTIMIDRYPGGREKLDESIQGGELFQTVVYNPINIFMSHMSNYGNDRLALYTFESVIKFLRCWTNLKLTSAPPHALAEKYFSMYPEETDPVWGNPCQDPRHKKIWSHNKTCDQLPKFLVIGPQKTGTTALYTFLSMHPNISSNIHSPETFEEIQFFNGRNYYRGLSWYMDFFPASKNTTSQYFEKSATYFDGEMVPKRAHALLPQAKLVTILISPAKRAYSWYQHMRSHQDPVALNYTFYDVITAIDSSPKPLRDLRNRCLNPGRYSQHLERWLLYYPQQQLHIIDGEQLRLSPIEIMDQLQKFIKIVPLYDYNTHLRYV
;
A
#
# COMPACT_ATOMS: atom_id res chain seq x y z
N MET A 1 38.61 -0.99 17.24
CA MET A 1 37.50 -0.93 18.22
C MET A 1 36.98 -2.34 18.36
N THR A 2 37.44 -3.04 19.39
CA THR A 2 36.83 -4.28 19.88
C THR A 2 35.35 -4.00 20.17
N ARG A 3 34.45 -4.81 19.62
CA ARG A 3 33.00 -4.58 19.66
C ARG A 3 32.42 -5.42 20.77
N ASN A 4 31.94 -4.79 21.84
CA ASN A 4 31.24 -5.48 22.91
C ASN A 4 29.77 -5.68 22.49
N CYS A 5 29.46 -6.83 21.90
CA CYS A 5 28.10 -7.22 21.51
C CYS A 5 27.57 -8.21 22.55
N SER A 6 27.05 -7.72 23.68
CA SER A 6 26.37 -8.56 24.69
C SER A 6 24.87 -8.66 24.39
N TYR A 7 24.30 -9.84 24.58
CA TYR A 7 22.87 -10.12 24.53
C TYR A 7 22.51 -10.87 25.81
N ASP A 8 21.61 -10.33 26.62
CA ASP A 8 21.21 -10.90 27.92
C ASP A 8 20.16 -12.01 27.68
N ASP A 9 20.59 -13.13 27.10
CA ASP A 9 19.90 -14.43 27.13
C ASP A 9 21.02 -15.47 27.30
N ASP A 10 21.17 -15.99 28.51
CA ASP A 10 22.28 -16.82 29.00
C ASP A 10 22.47 -18.19 28.29
N ASP A 11 21.91 -18.45 27.11
CA ASP A 11 21.78 -19.82 26.59
C ASP A 11 22.05 -20.03 25.08
N VAL A 12 22.66 -19.09 24.37
CA VAL A 12 22.77 -19.22 22.90
C VAL A 12 24.19 -19.00 22.37
N THR A 13 25.00 -20.06 22.41
CA THR A 13 26.31 -20.14 21.73
C THR A 13 26.18 -20.96 20.44
N TYR A 14 26.19 -20.31 19.26
CA TYR A 14 25.94 -20.96 17.95
C TYR A 14 27.21 -21.20 17.10
N GLU A 15 28.35 -21.54 17.69
CA GLU A 15 29.62 -21.54 16.94
C GLU A 15 29.83 -22.72 15.97
N LYS A 16 29.13 -23.85 16.10
CA LYS A 16 29.52 -25.09 15.40
C LYS A 16 28.92 -25.36 14.01
N ILE A 17 27.87 -24.67 13.58
CA ILE A 17 27.19 -24.96 12.28
C ILE A 17 27.44 -23.87 11.23
N LEU A 18 28.01 -22.75 11.64
CA LEU A 18 28.04 -21.53 10.85
C LEU A 18 29.18 -21.48 9.81
N SER A 19 30.27 -22.26 9.95
CA SER A 19 31.41 -22.15 9.03
C SER A 19 31.11 -22.53 7.57
N SER A 20 30.18 -23.46 7.31
CA SER A 20 29.84 -23.88 5.93
C SER A 20 28.81 -22.97 5.24
N PHE A 21 27.97 -22.25 5.99
CA PHE A 21 27.00 -21.29 5.43
C PHE A 21 27.63 -19.92 5.16
N LEU A 22 28.60 -19.52 5.98
CA LEU A 22 29.04 -18.13 6.13
C LEU A 22 30.17 -17.67 5.20
N GLU A 23 30.78 -18.56 4.42
CA GLU A 23 31.77 -18.14 3.40
C GLU A 23 31.11 -17.40 2.21
N SER A 24 29.77 -17.38 2.14
CA SER A 24 29.05 -16.63 1.11
C SER A 24 28.95 -15.14 1.47
N THR A 25 29.27 -14.28 0.49
CA THR A 25 29.11 -12.81 0.58
C THR A 25 27.66 -12.34 0.73
N THR A 26 26.70 -13.28 0.80
CA THR A 26 25.26 -13.05 0.89
C THR A 26 24.64 -13.47 2.22
N SER A 27 25.46 -13.98 3.16
CA SER A 27 24.97 -14.41 4.48
C SER A 27 24.36 -13.24 5.25
N TRP A 28 23.20 -13.45 5.88
CA TRP A 28 22.54 -12.48 6.73
C TRP A 28 23.18 -12.36 8.11
N ILE A 29 23.70 -13.46 8.67
CA ILE A 29 24.24 -13.51 10.03
C ILE A 29 25.72 -13.16 10.01
N ARG A 30 26.11 -12.31 10.98
CA ARG A 30 27.52 -11.98 11.20
C ARG A 30 28.09 -12.87 12.31
N CYS A 31 29.19 -13.54 12.02
CA CYS A 31 30.05 -14.17 13.02
C CYS A 31 31.42 -13.51 12.96
N ASP A 32 31.88 -12.94 14.07
CA ASP A 32 33.26 -12.51 14.19
C ASP A 32 34.07 -13.73 14.68
N HIS A 33 35.04 -14.18 13.88
CA HIS A 33 35.89 -15.34 14.16
C HIS A 33 37.08 -15.03 15.10
N GLU A 34 37.15 -13.84 15.71
CA GLU A 34 38.39 -13.31 16.30
C GLU A 34 38.50 -13.33 17.84
N ASP A 35 37.49 -13.76 18.60
CA ASP A 35 37.54 -13.69 20.08
C ASP A 35 37.32 -15.02 20.84
N SER A 36 37.36 -16.19 20.18
CA SER A 36 37.17 -17.49 20.86
C SER A 36 38.31 -18.50 20.68
N GLU A 37 39.57 -18.08 20.93
CA GLU A 37 40.65 -19.06 21.16
C GLU A 37 40.67 -19.64 22.60
N ASN A 38 39.81 -19.20 23.54
CA ASN A 38 39.88 -19.66 24.94
C ASN A 38 38.57 -19.99 25.66
N GLU A 39 37.41 -20.01 25.00
CA GLU A 39 36.18 -20.55 25.60
C GLU A 39 35.48 -21.51 24.65
N ILE A 40 36.08 -22.69 24.47
CA ILE A 40 35.37 -23.87 23.96
C ILE A 40 34.42 -24.32 25.07
N VAL A 41 33.25 -23.67 25.17
CA VAL A 41 32.16 -24.15 26.00
C VAL A 41 31.47 -25.28 25.24
N ASN A 42 31.62 -26.48 25.79
CA ASN A 42 31.10 -27.72 25.25
C ASN A 42 29.57 -27.74 25.44
N LEU A 43 28.82 -27.40 24.39
CA LEU A 43 27.36 -27.46 24.41
C LEU A 43 26.86 -28.90 24.25
N GLY A 44 25.92 -29.27 25.11
CA GLY A 44 25.18 -30.52 25.09
C GLY A 44 24.44 -30.75 23.76
N THR A 45 24.32 -32.01 23.41
CA THR A 45 24.00 -32.59 22.11
C THR A 45 22.57 -32.43 21.55
N ASP A 46 21.75 -31.45 21.98
CA ASP A 46 20.29 -31.50 21.65
C ASP A 46 19.73 -30.40 20.71
N ASP A 47 20.50 -29.39 20.27
CA ASP A 47 20.03 -28.34 19.34
C ASP A 47 20.92 -28.19 18.08
N ALA A 48 21.33 -29.29 17.46
CA ALA A 48 22.15 -29.27 16.25
C ALA A 48 21.31 -29.13 14.97
N ASN A 49 21.37 -27.98 14.30
CA ASN A 49 20.95 -27.88 12.88
C ASN A 49 21.95 -28.67 12.01
N GLU A 50 21.54 -29.80 11.45
CA GLU A 50 22.37 -30.61 10.55
C GLU A 50 22.13 -30.24 9.07
N ILE A 51 23.21 -30.24 8.27
CA ILE A 51 23.14 -30.12 6.80
C ILE A 51 23.30 -31.51 6.20
N ASP A 52 22.31 -31.94 5.43
CA ASP A 52 22.42 -33.14 4.58
C ASP A 52 22.81 -32.69 3.17
N HIS A 53 23.98 -33.13 2.71
CA HIS A 53 24.49 -32.83 1.38
C HIS A 53 23.84 -33.67 0.27
N GLY A 54 22.86 -34.52 0.59
CA GLY A 54 22.17 -35.38 -0.36
C GLY A 54 22.99 -36.58 -0.80
N GLY A 55 23.90 -37.08 0.04
CA GLY A 55 24.80 -38.18 -0.32
C GLY A 55 24.06 -39.49 -0.68
N PHE A 56 22.81 -39.65 -0.25
CA PHE A 56 21.99 -40.83 -0.50
C PHE A 56 21.07 -40.69 -1.73
N ASP A 57 20.41 -39.55 -1.90
CA ASP A 57 19.37 -39.34 -2.93
C ASP A 57 19.56 -38.09 -3.80
N ASN A 58 20.72 -37.43 -3.70
CA ASN A 58 21.08 -36.17 -4.36
C ASN A 58 20.18 -34.97 -4.02
N ILE A 59 19.46 -35.01 -2.89
CA ILE A 59 18.66 -33.89 -2.42
C ILE A 59 19.34 -33.25 -1.21
N GLN A 60 19.78 -32.00 -1.34
CA GLN A 60 20.33 -31.25 -0.21
C GLN A 60 19.24 -30.79 0.74
N ARG A 61 19.50 -30.85 2.05
CA ARG A 61 18.55 -30.46 3.10
C ARG A 61 19.26 -29.71 4.21
N VAL A 62 18.51 -28.81 4.86
CA VAL A 62 18.92 -28.14 6.10
C VAL A 62 17.85 -28.43 7.13
N PHE A 63 18.24 -29.05 8.25
CA PHE A 63 17.34 -29.39 9.33
C PHE A 63 17.37 -28.31 10.41
N PHE A 64 16.18 -27.92 10.89
CA PHE A 64 16.03 -26.99 12.00
C PHE A 64 15.53 -27.76 13.22
N GLY A 65 16.33 -27.84 14.29
CA GLY A 65 15.97 -28.54 15.53
C GLY A 65 14.86 -27.84 16.33
N SER A 66 14.65 -26.54 16.06
CA SER A 66 13.70 -25.68 16.75
C SER A 66 12.85 -24.85 15.77
N GLY A 67 11.75 -24.29 16.27
CA GLY A 67 10.83 -23.48 15.47
C GLY A 67 11.39 -22.09 15.12
N LEU A 68 10.76 -21.42 14.14
CA LEU A 68 11.13 -20.07 13.68
C LEU A 68 10.67 -18.93 14.63
N ARG A 69 10.43 -19.22 15.91
CA ARG A 69 9.98 -18.21 16.88
C ARG A 69 11.10 -17.23 17.18
N PHE A 70 12.29 -17.76 17.49
CA PHE A 70 13.49 -16.97 17.74
C PHE A 70 13.97 -16.27 16.48
N TRP A 71 14.40 -15.01 16.61
CA TRP A 71 14.70 -14.15 15.46
C TRP A 71 15.90 -14.66 14.66
N LEU A 72 16.90 -15.25 15.32
CA LEU A 72 18.10 -15.77 14.66
C LEU A 72 17.76 -16.97 13.77
N HIS A 73 16.84 -17.84 14.20
CA HIS A 73 16.36 -18.96 13.38
C HIS A 73 15.72 -18.47 12.08
N ARG A 74 15.08 -17.30 12.09
CA ARG A 74 14.51 -16.72 10.87
C ARG A 74 15.59 -16.21 9.91
N LEU A 75 16.69 -15.68 10.42
CA LEU A 75 17.83 -15.30 9.57
C LEU A 75 18.53 -16.54 9.00
N LEU A 76 18.76 -17.55 9.84
CA LEU A 76 19.30 -18.84 9.40
C LEU A 76 18.41 -19.48 8.33
N PHE A 77 17.10 -19.34 8.46
CA PHE A 77 16.17 -19.80 7.43
C PHE A 77 16.35 -19.06 6.10
N LEU A 78 16.57 -17.75 6.11
CA LEU A 78 16.87 -16.98 4.89
C LEU A 78 18.23 -17.40 4.29
N ASP A 79 19.24 -17.65 5.12
CA ASP A 79 20.54 -18.18 4.68
C ASP A 79 20.42 -19.59 4.08
N ALA A 80 19.61 -20.47 4.70
CA ALA A 80 19.35 -21.80 4.19
C ALA A 80 18.62 -21.78 2.85
N LEU A 81 17.63 -20.89 2.66
CA LEU A 81 16.97 -20.69 1.37
C LEU A 81 17.96 -20.20 0.30
N SER A 82 18.81 -19.24 0.65
CA SER A 82 19.88 -18.75 -0.23
C SER A 82 20.82 -19.89 -0.64
N TYR A 83 21.30 -20.67 0.33
CA TYR A 83 22.21 -21.80 0.12
C TYR A 83 21.59 -22.90 -0.75
N LEU A 84 20.41 -23.42 -0.38
CA LEU A 84 19.73 -24.52 -1.10
C LEU A 84 19.27 -24.13 -2.50
N SER A 85 19.05 -22.83 -2.75
CA SER A 85 18.69 -22.31 -4.06
C SER A 85 19.88 -21.84 -4.91
N HIS A 86 21.12 -22.06 -4.44
CA HIS A 86 22.34 -21.52 -5.06
C HIS A 86 22.24 -20.01 -5.35
N GLY A 87 21.63 -19.28 -4.43
CA GLY A 87 21.45 -17.84 -4.47
C GLY A 87 20.24 -17.32 -5.26
N GLN A 88 19.44 -18.20 -5.88
CA GLN A 88 18.27 -17.75 -6.66
C GLN A 88 17.18 -17.11 -5.80
N LEU A 89 17.07 -17.52 -4.54
CA LEU A 89 16.16 -16.94 -3.56
C LEU A 89 16.84 -15.95 -2.61
N SER A 90 18.10 -15.56 -2.87
CA SER A 90 18.78 -14.55 -2.06
C SER A 90 18.10 -13.19 -2.18
N ILE A 91 18.00 -12.49 -1.06
CA ILE A 91 17.54 -11.12 -1.01
C ILE A 91 18.75 -10.23 -0.71
N SER A 92 18.77 -9.03 -1.30
CA SER A 92 19.82 -8.03 -1.04
C SER A 92 19.99 -7.77 0.45
N LEU A 93 21.24 -7.66 0.91
CA LEU A 93 21.60 -7.25 2.28
C LEU A 93 21.55 -5.71 2.48
N ASN A 94 21.32 -4.94 1.42
CA ASN A 94 21.29 -3.48 1.52
C ASN A 94 19.98 -3.00 2.16
N ARG A 95 20.09 -2.14 3.18
CA ARG A 95 18.93 -1.49 3.82
C ARG A 95 19.09 0.01 3.80
N TYR A 96 18.02 0.69 3.40
CA TYR A 96 17.92 2.13 3.46
C TYR A 96 17.11 2.53 4.70
N ILE A 97 17.66 3.44 5.51
CA ILE A 97 17.01 3.95 6.72
C ILE A 97 16.85 5.47 6.60
N LEU A 98 15.62 5.94 6.77
CA LEU A 98 15.26 7.33 6.93
C LEU A 98 14.39 7.46 8.18
N VAL A 99 14.70 8.43 9.03
CA VAL A 99 13.90 8.74 10.22
C VAL A 99 13.32 10.13 10.06
N ASP A 100 12.02 10.17 9.88
CA ASP A 100 11.25 11.39 9.84
C ASP A 100 10.79 11.73 11.26
N VAL A 101 11.04 12.97 11.67
CA VAL A 101 10.62 13.56 12.95
C VAL A 101 9.52 14.56 12.66
N ASP A 102 8.28 14.13 12.83
CA ASP A 102 7.10 14.97 12.64
C ASP A 102 6.97 15.97 13.81
N ASP A 103 6.04 16.91 13.66
CA ASP A 103 5.62 17.82 14.73
C ASP A 103 6.67 18.80 15.24
N ILE A 104 7.68 19.14 14.43
CA ILE A 104 8.66 20.16 14.79
C ILE A 104 7.92 21.50 14.96
N PHE A 105 8.11 22.07 16.16
CA PHE A 105 7.42 23.22 16.73
C PHE A 105 5.99 22.99 17.23
N VAL A 106 5.35 21.85 17.04
CA VAL A 106 3.90 21.69 17.35
C VAL A 106 3.65 21.40 18.84
N GLY A 107 4.48 20.57 19.46
CA GLY A 107 4.22 19.98 20.78
C GLY A 107 3.83 20.96 21.89
N GLU A 108 3.01 20.50 22.82
CA GLU A 108 2.55 21.31 23.96
C GLU A 108 3.69 21.65 24.93
N ARG A 109 3.51 22.72 25.71
CA ARG A 109 4.47 23.12 26.75
C ARG A 109 4.76 21.97 27.70
N GLY A 110 6.04 21.74 27.99
CA GLY A 110 6.54 20.61 28.79
C GLY A 110 6.92 19.38 27.96
N THR A 111 6.61 19.35 26.66
CA THR A 111 6.92 18.21 25.78
C THR A 111 7.86 18.58 24.63
N ARG A 112 8.29 19.83 24.56
CA ARG A 112 9.14 20.35 23.48
C ARG A 112 10.62 20.12 23.78
N LEU A 113 11.44 20.26 22.75
CA LEU A 113 12.89 20.11 22.86
C LEU A 113 13.50 21.30 23.59
N ARG A 114 14.42 21.03 24.50
CA ARG A 114 15.34 22.03 25.06
C ARG A 114 16.65 22.03 24.28
N ARG A 115 17.54 22.98 24.59
CA ARG A 115 18.87 23.05 23.95
C ARG A 115 19.66 21.76 24.12
N GLU A 116 19.56 21.14 25.29
CA GLU A 116 20.29 19.90 25.61
C GLU A 116 19.76 18.73 24.77
N ASP A 117 18.46 18.73 24.45
CA ASP A 117 17.84 17.72 23.62
C ASP A 117 18.24 17.87 22.15
N VAL A 118 18.29 19.12 21.65
CA VAL A 118 18.79 19.39 20.29
C VAL A 118 20.28 19.06 20.17
N GLN A 119 21.08 19.31 21.21
CA GLN A 119 22.48 18.88 21.24
C GLN A 119 22.58 17.35 21.18
N ALA A 120 21.81 16.63 22.01
CA ALA A 120 21.79 15.18 22.00
C ALA A 120 21.34 14.60 20.65
N LEU A 121 20.39 15.26 19.97
CA LEU A 121 19.95 14.91 18.62
C LEU A 121 21.11 15.01 17.61
N LEU A 122 21.89 16.10 17.65
CA LEU A 122 23.06 16.29 16.79
C LEU A 122 24.15 15.25 17.08
N ASP A 123 24.50 15.05 18.36
CA ASP A 123 25.54 14.10 18.76
C ASP A 123 25.16 12.67 18.36
N THR A 124 23.89 12.30 18.50
CA THR A 124 23.37 10.99 18.10
C THR A 124 23.37 10.83 16.59
N GLN A 125 23.01 11.88 15.85
CA GLN A 125 23.09 11.87 14.39
C GLN A 125 24.52 11.60 13.91
N GLU A 126 25.53 12.23 14.51
CA GLU A 126 26.94 12.00 14.15
C GLU A 126 27.38 10.55 14.46
N ARG A 127 26.97 10.00 15.60
CA ARG A 127 27.23 8.58 15.92
C ARG A 127 26.55 7.65 14.91
N ILE A 128 25.28 7.90 14.58
CA ILE A 128 24.56 7.09 13.59
C ILE A 128 25.17 7.24 12.20
N GLN A 129 25.66 8.41 11.79
CA GLN A 129 26.33 8.61 10.48
C GLN A 129 27.55 7.69 10.30
N SER A 130 28.28 7.40 11.38
CA SER A 130 29.39 6.43 11.33
C SER A 130 28.92 4.99 11.08
N LEU A 131 27.67 4.68 11.43
CA LEU A 131 27.04 3.36 11.29
C LEU A 131 26.12 3.26 10.06
N VAL A 132 25.62 4.38 9.55
CA VAL A 132 24.68 4.48 8.43
C VAL A 132 25.11 5.68 7.57
N PRO A 133 25.96 5.46 6.56
CA PRO A 133 26.44 6.54 5.71
C PRO A 133 25.29 7.34 5.08
N GLY A 134 25.42 8.66 5.10
CA GLY A 134 24.42 9.60 4.58
C GLY A 134 23.26 9.93 5.52
N PHE A 135 23.21 9.34 6.73
CA PHE A 135 22.10 9.55 7.66
C PHE A 135 21.99 11.01 8.12
N LYS A 136 20.77 11.55 8.05
CA LYS A 136 20.37 12.78 8.74
C LYS A 136 18.92 12.61 9.20
N PHE A 137 18.58 13.13 10.37
CA PHE A 137 17.18 13.28 10.76
C PHE A 137 16.48 14.22 9.78
N ASN A 138 15.27 13.83 9.39
CA ASN A 138 14.43 14.59 8.48
C ASN A 138 13.31 15.23 9.29
N LEU A 139 13.31 16.56 9.37
CA LEU A 139 12.49 17.33 10.30
C LEU A 139 11.24 17.88 9.61
N GLY A 140 10.07 17.44 10.07
CA GLY A 140 8.75 17.84 9.60
C GLY A 140 8.22 19.03 10.39
N PHE A 141 8.18 20.22 9.79
CA PHE A 141 7.89 21.45 10.52
C PHE A 141 6.51 22.05 10.24
N SER A 142 5.94 22.65 11.29
CA SER A 142 4.72 23.48 11.25
C SER A 142 4.98 24.83 11.91
N GLY A 143 5.28 25.84 11.09
CA GLY A 143 5.79 27.14 11.55
C GLY A 143 4.83 27.94 12.44
N LYS A 144 3.52 27.65 12.44
CA LYS A 144 2.53 28.38 13.26
C LYS A 144 2.85 28.35 14.75
N TYR A 145 3.52 27.29 15.19
CA TYR A 145 3.73 26.99 16.60
C TYR A 145 5.16 27.28 17.07
N PHE A 146 5.96 27.95 16.24
CA PHE A 146 7.29 28.41 16.62
C PHE A 146 7.21 29.30 17.87
N HIS A 147 8.07 29.05 18.85
CA HIS A 147 8.12 29.78 20.13
C HIS A 147 6.86 29.74 21.01
N HIS A 148 6.01 28.72 20.85
CA HIS A 148 4.84 28.51 21.73
C HIS A 148 5.18 27.83 23.07
N GLY A 149 6.43 27.42 23.26
CA GLY A 149 6.95 26.78 24.47
C GLY A 149 7.13 27.72 25.67
N ASN A 150 7.77 27.20 26.71
CA ASN A 150 8.37 28.01 27.78
C ASN A 150 9.72 28.61 27.32
N PRO A 151 10.35 29.52 28.08
CA PRO A 151 11.62 30.15 27.69
C PRO A 151 12.76 29.16 27.36
N GLU A 152 12.87 28.04 28.07
CA GLU A 152 13.90 27.02 27.80
C GLU A 152 13.62 26.24 26.52
N GLU A 153 12.35 25.91 26.26
CA GLU A 153 11.90 25.23 25.04
C GLU A 153 12.06 26.12 23.81
N ASN A 154 11.78 27.42 23.91
CA ASN A 154 11.97 28.36 22.81
C ASN A 154 13.44 28.50 22.42
N LEU A 155 14.36 28.35 23.37
CA LEU A 155 15.79 28.25 23.07
C LEU A 155 16.16 26.96 22.33
N GLY A 156 15.40 25.87 22.53
CA GLY A 156 15.50 24.65 21.73
C GLY A 156 15.04 24.87 20.29
N ASP A 157 13.89 25.52 20.11
CA ASP A 157 13.40 25.93 18.78
C ASP A 157 14.45 26.78 18.03
N ASP A 158 15.05 27.77 18.71
CA ASP A 158 16.14 28.58 18.15
C ASP A 158 17.36 27.75 17.79
N MET A 159 17.70 26.75 18.61
CA MET A 159 18.85 25.89 18.39
C MET A 159 18.67 24.98 17.18
N LEU A 160 17.44 24.51 16.90
CA LEU A 160 17.11 23.82 15.65
C LEU A 160 17.36 24.73 14.45
N LEU A 161 16.86 25.97 14.51
CA LEU A 161 17.00 26.92 13.40
C LEU A 161 18.45 27.38 13.16
N ARG A 162 19.26 27.52 14.22
CA ARG A 162 20.70 27.77 14.08
C ARG A 162 21.45 26.63 13.40
N ASN A 163 20.90 25.42 13.41
CA ASN A 163 21.51 24.21 12.85
C ASN A 163 20.74 23.66 11.63
N VAL A 164 20.00 24.50 10.90
CA VAL A 164 19.18 24.09 9.75
C VAL A 164 19.93 23.23 8.73
N ASN A 165 21.18 23.58 8.41
CA ASN A 165 22.02 22.85 7.45
C ASN A 165 22.47 21.45 7.92
N LYS A 166 22.35 21.15 9.21
CA LYS A 166 22.70 19.85 9.80
C LYS A 166 21.60 18.81 9.63
N PHE A 167 20.37 19.23 9.35
CA PHE A 167 19.20 18.36 9.18
C PHE A 167 18.68 18.37 7.74
N ASN A 168 17.85 17.38 7.42
CA ASN A 168 16.94 17.46 6.28
C ASN A 168 15.60 18.03 6.77
N TRP A 169 14.82 18.62 5.86
CA TRP A 169 13.56 19.26 6.22
C TRP A 169 12.45 18.93 5.23
N PHE A 170 11.22 18.83 5.74
CA PHE A 170 10.02 18.73 4.94
C PHE A 170 8.86 19.49 5.57
N SER A 171 7.90 19.89 4.75
CA SER A 171 6.70 20.58 5.23
C SER A 171 5.77 19.60 5.92
N HIS A 172 5.29 19.96 7.11
CA HIS A 172 4.24 19.26 7.84
C HIS A 172 2.99 20.13 8.04
N MET A 173 2.73 21.01 7.05
CA MET A 173 1.64 22.01 7.04
C MET A 173 1.78 23.11 8.10
N TRP A 174 1.12 24.25 7.90
CA TRP A 174 1.29 25.43 8.75
C TRP A 174 0.77 25.23 10.17
N ASN A 175 -0.49 24.85 10.29
CA ASN A 175 -1.24 24.77 11.55
C ASN A 175 -1.46 23.31 12.00
N HIS A 176 -0.71 22.35 11.45
CA HIS A 176 -0.84 20.93 11.73
C HIS A 176 -2.27 20.37 11.52
N GLN A 177 -3.11 21.04 10.71
CA GLN A 177 -4.47 20.60 10.44
C GLN A 177 -4.49 19.49 9.38
N GLN A 178 -5.32 18.48 9.63
CA GLN A 178 -5.53 17.38 8.70
C GLN A 178 -6.16 17.89 7.38
N PRO A 179 -5.59 17.56 6.21
CA PRO A 179 -6.06 18.08 4.91
C PRO A 179 -7.55 17.88 4.61
N HIS A 180 -8.15 16.76 5.03
CA HIS A 180 -9.57 16.48 4.77
C HIS A 180 -10.54 17.36 5.58
N LEU A 181 -10.05 18.09 6.58
CA LEU A 181 -10.85 19.01 7.40
C LEU A 181 -10.93 20.43 6.82
N TYR A 182 -10.24 20.71 5.72
CA TYR A 182 -10.38 21.99 5.02
C TYR A 182 -11.65 21.98 4.16
N GLU A 183 -12.43 23.06 4.24
CA GLU A 183 -13.68 23.19 3.48
C GLU A 183 -13.43 23.35 1.97
N ASN A 184 -12.34 24.02 1.60
CA ASN A 184 -11.97 24.27 0.23
C ASN A 184 -10.45 24.23 0.02
N GLN A 185 -10.05 23.95 -1.23
CA GLN A 185 -8.63 23.84 -1.62
C GLN A 185 -7.88 25.17 -1.46
N THR A 186 -8.54 26.32 -1.60
CA THR A 186 -7.90 27.64 -1.49
C THR A 186 -7.33 27.88 -0.09
N GLN A 187 -8.08 27.53 0.96
CA GLN A 187 -7.62 27.65 2.34
C GLN A 187 -6.44 26.71 2.62
N LEU A 188 -6.50 25.49 2.10
CA LEU A 188 -5.40 24.51 2.20
C LEU A 188 -4.12 25.06 1.53
N GLU A 189 -4.25 25.62 0.33
CA GLU A 189 -3.12 26.24 -0.39
C GLU A 189 -2.55 27.46 0.33
N PHE A 190 -3.41 28.29 0.93
CA PHE A 190 -3.00 29.45 1.72
C PHE A 190 -2.18 29.04 2.94
N ASP A 191 -2.65 28.06 3.71
CA ASP A 191 -1.90 27.52 4.86
C ASP A 191 -0.57 26.92 4.40
N MET A 192 -0.54 26.18 3.29
CA MET A 192 0.72 25.68 2.73
C MET A 192 1.70 26.82 2.37
N LEU A 193 1.20 27.94 1.85
CA LEU A 193 2.03 29.10 1.51
C LEU A 193 2.60 29.78 2.76
N LEU A 194 1.82 29.89 3.84
CA LEU A 194 2.31 30.41 5.12
C LEU A 194 3.49 29.57 5.64
N ASN A 195 3.37 28.24 5.64
CA ASN A 195 4.46 27.37 6.07
C ASN A 195 5.70 27.49 5.16
N LYS A 196 5.48 27.67 3.85
CA LYS A 196 6.57 27.88 2.90
C LYS A 196 7.29 29.20 3.12
N ASN A 197 6.56 30.27 3.42
CA ASN A 197 7.14 31.58 3.70
C ASN A 197 7.93 31.55 5.02
N PHE A 198 7.37 30.95 6.07
CA PHE A 198 8.10 30.72 7.32
C PHE A 198 9.42 29.99 7.07
N GLY A 199 9.40 28.93 6.26
CA GLY A 199 10.61 28.20 5.90
C GLY A 199 11.66 29.09 5.22
N LYS A 200 11.24 29.93 4.26
CA LYS A 200 12.14 30.89 3.58
C LYS A 200 12.72 31.93 4.53
N GLU A 201 11.89 32.49 5.41
CA GLU A 201 12.30 33.53 6.38
C GLU A 201 13.35 33.00 7.35
N HIS A 202 13.27 31.72 7.73
CA HIS A 202 14.19 31.08 8.67
C HIS A 202 15.27 30.22 8.00
N GLY A 203 15.42 30.32 6.67
CA GLY A 203 16.47 29.62 5.92
C GLY A 203 16.28 28.10 5.78
N ILE A 204 15.11 27.55 6.13
CA ILE A 204 14.77 26.14 5.94
C ILE A 204 14.62 25.85 4.43
N PRO A 205 15.25 24.78 3.89
CA PRO A 205 15.07 24.38 2.49
C PRO A 205 13.60 24.10 2.16
N THR A 206 13.09 24.69 1.07
CA THR A 206 11.67 24.58 0.65
C THR A 206 11.45 23.87 -0.70
N ASP A 207 12.51 23.26 -1.23
CA ASP A 207 12.58 22.62 -2.54
C ASP A 207 12.87 21.10 -2.46
N SER A 208 12.74 20.50 -1.27
CA SER A 208 13.01 19.07 -1.04
C SER A 208 12.14 18.12 -1.88
N GLY A 209 10.99 18.59 -2.38
CA GLY A 209 10.02 17.78 -3.12
C GLY A 209 9.37 16.67 -2.28
N TYR A 210 9.54 16.71 -0.96
CA TYR A 210 8.99 15.77 0.01
C TYR A 210 8.16 16.50 1.07
N SER A 211 7.01 15.94 1.42
CA SER A 211 6.13 16.43 2.48
C SER A 211 5.29 15.28 2.99
N VAL A 212 4.91 15.35 4.27
CA VAL A 212 4.00 14.40 4.90
C VAL A 212 2.84 15.20 5.49
N ALA A 213 1.62 14.75 5.26
CA ALA A 213 0.44 15.39 5.82
C ALA A 213 0.29 15.03 7.31
N PRO A 214 -0.19 15.95 8.17
CA PRO A 214 -0.57 15.66 9.54
C PRO A 214 -1.45 14.42 9.65
N HIS A 215 -1.06 13.50 10.53
CA HIS A 215 -1.72 12.21 10.72
C HIS A 215 -1.89 11.36 9.45
N HIS A 216 -1.06 11.57 8.42
CA HIS A 216 -1.16 10.91 7.11
C HIS A 216 -2.49 11.10 6.39
N SER A 217 -3.32 12.03 6.89
CA SER A 217 -4.67 12.22 6.43
C SER A 217 -4.67 12.73 4.99
N GLY A 218 -5.47 12.11 4.13
CA GLY A 218 -5.61 12.52 2.74
C GLY A 218 -4.46 12.04 1.85
N VAL A 219 -3.37 11.49 2.41
CA VAL A 219 -2.40 10.71 1.63
C VAL A 219 -3.05 9.40 1.22
N TYR A 220 -3.64 8.71 2.21
CA TYR A 220 -4.56 7.59 2.01
C TYR A 220 -5.62 7.53 3.15
N PRO A 221 -6.92 7.32 2.85
CA PRO A 221 -7.53 7.44 1.54
C PRO A 221 -7.20 8.78 0.88
N VAL A 222 -7.01 8.74 -0.43
CA VAL A 222 -6.54 9.91 -1.18
C VAL A 222 -7.56 11.05 -1.11
N HIS A 223 -7.07 12.25 -0.78
CA HIS A 223 -7.80 13.50 -0.87
C HIS A 223 -7.26 14.35 -2.03
N GLU A 224 -8.02 14.49 -3.11
CA GLU A 224 -7.53 15.10 -4.36
C GLU A 224 -7.01 16.54 -4.17
N ALA A 225 -7.66 17.35 -3.33
CA ALA A 225 -7.23 18.72 -3.05
C ALA A 225 -5.84 18.78 -2.41
N LEU A 226 -5.45 17.78 -1.61
CA LEU A 226 -4.11 17.68 -1.03
C LEU A 226 -3.05 17.51 -2.12
N TYR A 227 -3.24 16.55 -3.03
CA TYR A 227 -2.29 16.27 -4.11
C TYR A 227 -2.17 17.46 -5.08
N ALA A 228 -3.28 18.15 -5.35
CA ALA A 228 -3.29 19.36 -6.17
C ALA A 228 -2.53 20.52 -5.50
N ALA A 229 -2.83 20.81 -4.23
CA ALA A 229 -2.19 21.87 -3.46
C ALA A 229 -0.68 21.60 -3.27
N TRP A 230 -0.30 20.36 -2.95
CA TRP A 230 1.09 19.96 -2.81
C TRP A 230 1.92 20.19 -4.07
N LYS A 231 1.40 19.81 -5.25
CA LYS A 231 2.07 20.11 -6.51
C LYS A 231 2.21 21.61 -6.75
N LYS A 232 1.14 22.35 -6.54
CA LYS A 232 1.09 23.78 -6.86
C LYS A 232 2.00 24.60 -5.95
N ILE A 233 1.97 24.36 -4.64
CA ILE A 233 2.68 25.20 -3.66
C ILE A 233 4.10 24.71 -3.40
N TRP A 234 4.28 23.40 -3.27
CA TRP A 234 5.55 22.79 -2.84
C TRP A 234 6.28 22.03 -3.94
N ASN A 235 5.66 21.79 -5.10
CA ASN A 235 6.19 20.91 -6.16
C ASN A 235 6.56 19.51 -5.61
N ILE A 236 5.69 18.96 -4.77
CA ILE A 236 5.89 17.63 -4.17
C ILE A 236 5.94 16.56 -5.26
N LYS A 237 6.94 15.68 -5.14
CA LYS A 237 7.12 14.48 -5.96
C LYS A 237 7.03 13.20 -5.13
N VAL A 238 7.34 13.29 -3.84
CA VAL A 238 7.35 12.13 -2.93
C VAL A 238 6.61 12.46 -1.64
N THR A 239 5.88 11.49 -1.11
CA THR A 239 5.33 11.51 0.25
C THR A 239 5.39 10.10 0.83
N SER A 240 4.96 9.91 2.07
CA SER A 240 4.89 8.60 2.71
C SER A 240 3.66 8.44 3.59
N THR A 241 3.23 7.20 3.81
CA THR A 241 2.09 6.89 4.67
C THR A 241 2.17 5.52 5.32
N GLU A 242 1.73 5.39 6.57
CA GLU A 242 1.49 4.09 7.20
C GLU A 242 0.14 3.45 6.82
N GLU A 243 -0.72 4.17 6.09
CA GLU A 243 -2.14 3.82 5.93
C GLU A 243 -2.42 2.83 4.78
N TYR A 244 -1.51 2.72 3.81
CA TYR A 244 -1.80 2.08 2.53
C TYR A 244 -1.11 0.71 2.35
N PRO A 245 -1.83 -0.29 1.79
CA PRO A 245 -3.29 -0.37 1.66
C PRO A 245 -3.96 -0.64 3.01
N HIS A 246 -3.18 -1.01 4.02
CA HIS A 246 -3.63 -1.36 5.36
C HIS A 246 -2.74 -0.68 6.40
N LEU A 247 -3.37 -0.11 7.44
CA LEU A 247 -2.67 0.40 8.60
C LEU A 247 -1.92 -0.72 9.36
N ARG A 248 -2.52 -1.91 9.42
CA ARG A 248 -1.96 -3.12 10.06
C ARG A 248 -2.28 -4.39 9.27
N PRO A 249 -1.42 -5.41 9.32
CA PRO A 249 -0.06 -5.39 9.90
C PRO A 249 0.93 -4.63 9.01
N ALA A 250 1.97 -4.03 9.62
CA ALA A 250 2.93 -3.15 8.93
C ALA A 250 3.61 -3.80 7.70
N ARG A 251 3.90 -5.11 7.76
CA ARG A 251 4.48 -5.89 6.66
C ARG A 251 3.64 -5.90 5.37
N LEU A 252 2.36 -5.53 5.44
CA LEU A 252 1.46 -5.44 4.28
C LEU A 252 1.36 -4.03 3.71
N ARG A 253 2.06 -3.04 4.28
CA ARG A 253 2.13 -1.69 3.73
C ARG A 253 2.87 -1.68 2.40
N ARG A 254 2.42 -0.88 1.45
CA ARG A 254 2.93 -0.85 0.08
C ARG A 254 3.11 0.58 -0.40
N GLY A 255 3.80 0.77 -1.52
CA GLY A 255 3.86 2.04 -2.21
C GLY A 255 2.74 2.16 -3.25
N PHE A 256 2.53 3.37 -3.75
CA PHE A 256 1.74 3.61 -4.97
C PHE A 256 2.11 4.94 -5.60
N ILE A 257 1.77 5.14 -6.88
CA ILE A 257 1.90 6.43 -7.55
C ILE A 257 0.51 6.98 -7.83
N HIS A 258 0.23 8.18 -7.32
CA HIS A 258 -1.01 8.89 -7.62
C HIS A 258 -0.72 10.32 -8.06
N ARG A 259 -1.33 10.74 -9.17
CA ARG A 259 -1.07 12.04 -9.79
C ARG A 259 0.44 12.32 -9.91
N ASN A 260 1.27 11.37 -10.36
CA ASN A 260 2.74 11.56 -10.46
C ASN A 260 3.44 11.92 -9.12
N ILE A 261 2.81 11.67 -7.98
CA ILE A 261 3.45 11.72 -6.66
C ILE A 261 3.66 10.28 -6.22
N MET A 262 4.91 9.94 -5.92
CA MET A 262 5.33 8.66 -5.39
C MET A 262 5.03 8.60 -3.88
N VAL A 263 4.20 7.65 -3.47
CA VAL A 263 3.84 7.43 -2.07
C VAL A 263 4.59 6.20 -1.57
N LEU A 264 5.45 6.39 -0.57
CA LEU A 264 6.24 5.30 0.01
C LEU A 264 5.58 4.73 1.27
N PRO A 265 5.74 3.42 1.53
CA PRO A 265 5.25 2.83 2.78
C PRO A 265 6.07 3.34 3.96
N ARG A 266 5.39 3.91 4.95
CA ARG A 266 5.98 4.39 6.20
C ARG A 266 5.83 3.36 7.32
N GLN A 267 6.87 3.22 8.14
CA GLN A 267 6.98 2.26 9.23
C GLN A 267 6.82 2.97 10.58
N THR A 268 6.34 2.21 11.56
CA THR A 268 6.21 2.65 12.94
C THR A 268 7.40 2.14 13.74
N CYS A 269 7.90 2.93 14.69
CA CYS A 269 9.04 2.55 15.54
C CYS A 269 8.65 2.08 16.95
N GLY A 270 7.35 1.91 17.22
CA GLY A 270 6.85 1.52 18.55
C GLY A 270 6.81 2.67 19.57
N LEU A 271 7.15 3.89 19.18
CA LEU A 271 7.03 5.10 20.01
C LEU A 271 5.79 5.90 19.59
N PHE A 272 4.94 6.24 20.56
CA PHE A 272 3.77 7.10 20.35
C PHE A 272 4.10 8.55 20.70
N THR A 273 3.29 9.50 20.21
CA THR A 273 3.46 10.95 20.46
C THR A 273 3.54 11.31 21.94
N HIS A 274 2.84 10.57 22.81
CA HIS A 274 2.80 10.78 24.26
C HIS A 274 3.84 9.97 25.04
N THR A 275 4.58 9.08 24.36
CA THR A 275 5.61 8.24 24.96
C THR A 275 6.92 9.00 25.01
N ILE A 276 7.07 9.83 26.05
CA ILE A 276 8.21 10.74 26.26
C ILE A 276 9.08 10.34 27.46
N MET A 277 8.58 9.46 28.33
CA MET A 277 9.28 8.91 29.49
C MET A 277 9.25 7.39 29.44
N ILE A 278 10.34 6.72 29.84
CA ILE A 278 10.45 5.25 29.79
C ILE A 278 9.38 4.57 30.67
N ASP A 279 9.07 5.15 31.82
CA ASP A 279 8.06 4.63 32.75
C ASP A 279 6.63 4.69 32.18
N ARG A 280 6.42 5.47 31.12
CA ARG A 280 5.13 5.57 30.40
C ARG A 280 5.12 4.78 29.10
N TYR A 281 6.21 4.11 28.74
CA TYR A 281 6.24 3.22 27.59
C TYR A 281 5.31 2.03 27.83
N PRO A 282 4.38 1.69 26.92
CA PRO A 282 3.50 0.54 27.10
C PRO A 282 4.30 -0.77 27.23
N GLY A 283 4.25 -1.40 28.40
CA GLY A 283 5.04 -2.60 28.72
C GLY A 283 6.43 -2.32 29.31
N GLY A 284 6.78 -1.06 29.56
CA GLY A 284 8.03 -0.67 30.22
C GLY A 284 9.28 -0.89 29.37
N ARG A 285 10.44 -0.78 30.04
CA ARG A 285 11.76 -0.85 29.39
C ARG A 285 12.01 -2.18 28.68
N GLU A 286 11.68 -3.29 29.34
CA GLU A 286 11.83 -4.64 28.77
C GLU A 286 11.11 -4.74 27.42
N LYS A 287 9.90 -4.17 27.30
CA LYS A 287 9.15 -4.23 26.06
C LYS A 287 9.78 -3.42 24.92
N LEU A 288 10.37 -2.28 25.24
CA LEU A 288 11.11 -1.48 24.27
C LEU A 288 12.37 -2.22 23.81
N ASP A 289 13.11 -2.79 24.76
CA ASP A 289 14.34 -3.55 24.50
C ASP A 289 14.04 -4.81 23.67
N GLU A 290 12.98 -5.57 23.99
CA GLU A 290 12.49 -6.70 23.18
C GLU A 290 12.22 -6.29 21.72
N SER A 291 11.61 -5.12 21.48
CA SER A 291 11.32 -4.64 20.13
C SER A 291 12.60 -4.39 19.32
N ILE A 292 13.63 -3.87 19.99
CA ILE A 292 14.95 -3.55 19.43
C ILE A 292 15.79 -4.80 19.22
N GLN A 293 15.75 -5.72 20.18
CA GLN A 293 16.62 -6.89 20.28
C GLN A 293 15.93 -8.12 19.67
N GLY A 294 15.89 -8.16 18.34
CA GLY A 294 15.28 -9.28 17.62
C GLY A 294 13.75 -9.21 17.44
N GLY A 295 13.08 -8.28 18.10
CA GLY A 295 11.63 -8.08 18.02
C GLY A 295 11.15 -7.29 16.79
N GLU A 296 10.05 -6.56 16.96
CA GLU A 296 9.30 -5.93 15.85
C GLU A 296 10.12 -4.89 15.08
N LEU A 297 10.82 -3.98 15.77
CA LEU A 297 11.61 -2.94 15.12
C LEU A 297 12.79 -3.55 14.35
N PHE A 298 13.51 -4.49 14.97
CA PHE A 298 14.57 -5.24 14.32
C PHE A 298 14.06 -5.95 13.04
N GLN A 299 12.99 -6.73 13.17
CA GLN A 299 12.40 -7.47 12.07
C GLN A 299 11.91 -6.56 10.95
N THR A 300 11.38 -5.38 11.28
CA THR A 300 10.97 -4.39 10.30
C THR A 300 12.15 -3.96 9.43
N VAL A 301 13.30 -3.67 10.03
CA VAL A 301 14.52 -3.31 9.26
C VAL A 301 15.06 -4.50 8.48
N VAL A 302 15.04 -5.71 9.05
CA VAL A 302 15.50 -6.93 8.38
C VAL A 302 14.68 -7.20 7.12
N TYR A 303 13.35 -7.12 7.18
CA TYR A 303 12.49 -7.56 6.09
C TYR A 303 12.21 -6.51 5.01
N ASN A 304 12.40 -5.22 5.30
CA ASN A 304 12.12 -4.16 4.35
C ASN A 304 13.42 -3.57 3.77
N PRO A 305 13.64 -3.60 2.45
CA PRO A 305 14.80 -2.95 1.83
C PRO A 305 14.86 -1.43 2.05
N ILE A 306 13.69 -0.77 2.12
CA ILE A 306 13.56 0.67 2.36
C ILE A 306 12.70 0.88 3.61
N ASN A 307 13.26 1.57 4.59
CA ASN A 307 12.64 1.84 5.88
C ASN A 307 12.53 3.35 6.10
N ILE A 308 11.31 3.87 6.06
CA ILE A 308 11.01 5.25 6.45
C ILE A 308 10.25 5.18 7.77
N PHE A 309 10.89 5.54 8.87
CA PHE A 309 10.26 5.50 10.19
C PHE A 309 9.60 6.82 10.52
N MET A 310 8.39 6.74 11.06
CA MET A 310 7.71 7.85 11.72
C MET A 310 8.12 7.94 13.19
N SER A 311 8.51 9.13 13.61
CA SER A 311 8.69 9.55 15.00
C SER A 311 8.21 11.00 15.14
N HIS A 312 8.08 11.52 16.35
CA HIS A 312 7.58 12.88 16.59
C HIS A 312 8.57 13.65 17.46
N MET A 313 8.59 14.98 17.34
CA MET A 313 9.46 15.87 18.11
C MET A 313 9.52 15.50 19.60
N SER A 314 8.37 15.23 20.22
CA SER A 314 8.27 14.90 21.65
C SER A 314 9.06 13.65 22.05
N ASN A 315 9.29 12.70 21.14
CA ASN A 315 10.07 11.49 21.42
C ASN A 315 11.58 11.75 21.58
N TYR A 316 12.04 12.94 21.22
CA TYR A 316 13.44 13.38 21.32
C TYR A 316 13.68 14.32 22.50
N GLY A 317 12.62 14.73 23.22
CA GLY A 317 12.74 15.45 24.49
C GLY A 317 12.68 14.52 25.69
N ASN A 318 12.80 15.07 26.89
CA ASN A 318 12.71 14.33 28.16
C ASN A 318 13.70 13.14 28.22
N ASP A 319 13.21 11.89 28.24
CA ASP A 319 14.06 10.69 28.30
C ASP A 319 14.69 10.33 26.95
N ARG A 320 14.37 11.07 25.87
CA ARG A 320 14.98 10.94 24.53
C ARG A 320 14.85 9.53 23.95
N LEU A 321 13.70 8.89 24.18
CA LEU A 321 13.46 7.50 23.83
C LEU A 321 13.72 7.18 22.35
N ALA A 322 13.46 8.11 21.43
CA ALA A 322 13.76 7.90 20.01
C ALA A 322 15.27 7.78 19.72
N LEU A 323 16.11 8.59 20.40
CA LEU A 323 17.56 8.51 20.26
C LEU A 323 18.07 7.14 20.69
N TYR A 324 17.64 6.68 21.87
CA TYR A 324 17.96 5.34 22.36
C TYR A 324 17.48 4.25 21.40
N THR A 325 16.22 4.31 20.97
CA THR A 325 15.59 3.29 20.14
C THR A 325 16.33 3.08 18.81
N PHE A 326 16.60 4.17 18.07
CA PHE A 326 17.25 4.06 16.76
C PHE A 326 18.75 3.75 16.88
N GLU A 327 19.46 4.34 17.84
CA GLU A 327 20.87 4.04 18.03
C GLU A 327 21.08 2.58 18.45
N SER A 328 20.25 2.06 19.36
CA SER A 328 20.33 0.68 19.86
C SER A 328 19.99 -0.34 18.77
N VAL A 329 18.93 -0.14 17.98
CA VAL A 329 18.60 -1.11 16.90
C VAL A 329 19.67 -1.13 15.80
N ILE A 330 20.26 0.02 15.46
CA ILE A 330 21.33 0.10 14.47
C ILE A 330 22.59 -0.63 14.98
N LYS A 331 22.95 -0.45 16.25
CA LYS A 331 24.06 -1.19 16.87
C LYS A 331 23.77 -2.70 16.90
N PHE A 332 22.55 -3.09 17.29
CA PHE A 332 22.14 -4.49 17.32
C PHE A 332 22.20 -5.15 15.94
N LEU A 333 21.65 -4.50 14.90
CA LEU A 333 21.77 -4.95 13.51
C LEU A 333 23.23 -5.11 13.07
N ARG A 334 24.09 -4.15 13.41
CA ARG A 334 25.53 -4.19 13.08
C ARG A 334 26.30 -5.30 13.81
N CYS A 335 25.89 -5.63 15.02
CA CYS A 335 26.48 -6.71 15.81
C CYS A 335 26.11 -8.07 15.21
N TRP A 336 24.83 -8.29 14.92
CA TRP A 336 24.31 -9.63 14.65
C TRP A 336 24.08 -9.95 13.17
N THR A 337 24.18 -8.96 12.28
CA THR A 337 23.88 -9.15 10.85
C THR A 337 24.95 -8.55 9.94
N ASN A 338 25.02 -9.04 8.70
CA ASN A 338 25.82 -8.46 7.63
C ASN A 338 25.06 -7.41 6.81
N LEU A 339 23.94 -6.88 7.34
CA LEU A 339 23.14 -5.88 6.65
C LEU A 339 23.97 -4.60 6.40
N LYS A 340 23.90 -4.11 5.17
CA LYS A 340 24.56 -2.88 4.73
C LYS A 340 23.57 -1.73 4.87
N LEU A 341 23.66 -1.03 5.99
CA LEU A 341 22.79 0.11 6.31
C LEU A 341 23.30 1.38 5.63
N THR A 342 22.43 2.08 4.92
CA THR A 342 22.70 3.40 4.30
C THR A 342 21.48 4.30 4.43
N SER A 343 21.63 5.60 4.22
CA SER A 343 20.51 6.53 4.12
C SER A 343 20.56 7.27 2.79
N ALA A 344 19.40 7.69 2.28
CA ALA A 344 19.31 8.46 1.06
C ALA A 344 18.11 9.43 1.12
N PRO A 345 18.11 10.51 0.33
CA PRO A 345 16.98 11.43 0.25
C PRO A 345 15.70 10.74 -0.22
N PRO A 346 14.50 11.21 0.21
CA PRO A 346 13.22 10.60 -0.14
C PRO A 346 13.00 10.33 -1.64
N HIS A 347 13.47 11.23 -2.52
CA HIS A 347 13.37 11.04 -3.96
C HIS A 347 14.13 9.81 -4.47
N ALA A 348 15.39 9.65 -4.02
CA ALA A 348 16.21 8.51 -4.40
C ALA A 348 15.66 7.20 -3.81
N LEU A 349 15.09 7.25 -2.60
CA LEU A 349 14.39 6.12 -2.02
C LEU A 349 13.15 5.74 -2.85
N ALA A 350 12.39 6.72 -3.33
CA ALA A 350 11.20 6.47 -4.13
C ALA A 350 11.52 5.79 -5.46
N GLU A 351 12.52 6.30 -6.19
CA GLU A 351 12.97 5.69 -7.45
C GLU A 351 13.45 4.24 -7.24
N LYS A 352 14.21 4.00 -6.17
CA LYS A 352 14.64 2.65 -5.80
C LYS A 352 13.45 1.74 -5.47
N TYR A 353 12.48 2.24 -4.71
CA TYR A 353 11.30 1.48 -4.32
C TYR A 353 10.53 0.98 -5.54
N PHE A 354 10.15 1.88 -6.45
CA PHE A 354 9.38 1.51 -7.63
C PHE A 354 10.20 0.78 -8.70
N SER A 355 11.53 0.85 -8.64
CA SER A 355 12.39 -0.06 -9.41
C SER A 355 12.42 -1.48 -8.86
N MET A 356 12.28 -1.65 -7.54
CA MET A 356 12.22 -2.97 -6.89
C MET A 356 10.82 -3.59 -6.97
N TYR A 357 9.78 -2.75 -6.95
CA TYR A 357 8.37 -3.16 -6.94
C TYR A 357 7.58 -2.46 -8.06
N PRO A 358 7.87 -2.75 -9.35
CA PRO A 358 7.20 -2.10 -10.47
C PRO A 358 5.68 -2.38 -10.50
N GLU A 359 5.23 -3.50 -9.95
CA GLU A 359 3.82 -3.85 -9.82
C GLU A 359 3.05 -3.00 -8.81
N GLU A 360 3.75 -2.30 -7.93
CA GLU A 360 3.18 -1.41 -6.91
C GLU A 360 3.01 0.03 -7.40
N THR A 361 3.42 0.36 -8.63
CA THR A 361 3.18 1.71 -9.17
C THR A 361 1.70 2.01 -9.29
N ASP A 362 0.91 0.99 -9.66
CA ASP A 362 -0.53 1.11 -9.81
C ASP A 362 -1.25 1.01 -8.45
N PRO A 363 -2.05 2.02 -8.07
CA PRO A 363 -2.77 1.97 -6.81
C PRO A 363 -3.83 0.86 -6.78
N VAL A 364 -4.16 0.38 -5.59
CA VAL A 364 -5.22 -0.58 -5.31
C VAL A 364 -6.14 0.06 -4.28
N TRP A 365 -7.22 0.68 -4.73
CA TRP A 365 -8.14 1.41 -3.86
C TRP A 365 -8.91 0.45 -2.98
N GLY A 366 -8.55 0.40 -1.70
CA GLY A 366 -9.23 -0.38 -0.68
C GLY A 366 -10.55 0.26 -0.25
N ASN A 367 -11.39 -0.52 0.42
CA ASN A 367 -12.66 -0.05 0.97
C ASN A 367 -12.45 0.85 2.22
N PRO A 368 -12.72 2.17 2.15
CA PRO A 368 -12.52 3.05 3.30
C PRO A 368 -13.43 2.73 4.49
N CYS A 369 -14.51 1.97 4.26
CA CYS A 369 -15.49 1.61 5.29
C CYS A 369 -15.04 0.48 6.20
N GLN A 370 -13.96 -0.23 5.85
CA GLN A 370 -13.42 -1.32 6.67
C GLN A 370 -12.53 -0.82 7.82
N ASP A 371 -12.07 0.43 7.76
CA ASP A 371 -11.23 1.03 8.77
C ASP A 371 -11.86 2.35 9.29
N PRO A 372 -12.13 2.48 10.60
CA PRO A 372 -12.70 3.71 11.17
C PRO A 372 -11.88 4.98 10.89
N ARG A 373 -10.55 4.88 10.83
CA ARG A 373 -9.66 6.01 10.50
C ARG A 373 -9.81 6.39 9.03
N HIS A 374 -9.83 5.40 8.13
CA HIS A 374 -10.05 5.67 6.69
C HIS A 374 -11.42 6.29 6.44
N LYS A 375 -12.48 5.79 7.09
CA LYS A 375 -13.82 6.35 7.01
C LYS A 375 -13.88 7.81 7.48
N LYS A 376 -13.14 8.17 8.54
CA LYS A 376 -13.07 9.55 9.04
C LYS A 376 -12.32 10.50 8.10
N ILE A 377 -11.24 10.02 7.50
CA ILE A 377 -10.42 10.79 6.54
C ILE A 377 -11.13 10.95 5.19
N TRP A 378 -11.98 9.99 4.83
CA TRP A 378 -12.76 10.02 3.61
C TRP A 378 -13.70 11.23 3.56
N SER A 379 -14.21 11.55 2.37
CA SER A 379 -15.03 12.75 2.18
C SER A 379 -16.31 12.69 3.02
N HIS A 380 -16.61 13.77 3.76
CA HIS A 380 -17.83 13.90 4.57
C HIS A 380 -19.14 13.75 3.76
N ASN A 381 -19.08 14.02 2.44
CA ASN A 381 -20.21 13.87 1.53
C ASN A 381 -20.37 12.45 0.98
N LYS A 382 -19.52 11.51 1.41
CA LYS A 382 -19.48 10.13 0.92
C LYS A 382 -19.73 9.15 2.07
N THR A 383 -20.57 8.17 1.81
CA THR A 383 -21.01 7.17 2.77
C THR A 383 -20.85 5.76 2.20
N CYS A 384 -20.77 4.78 3.10
CA CYS A 384 -20.62 3.38 2.76
C CYS A 384 -21.84 2.79 2.03
N ASP A 385 -22.98 3.46 2.14
CA ASP A 385 -24.25 3.04 1.53
C ASP A 385 -24.31 3.39 0.04
N GLN A 386 -23.50 4.37 -0.40
CA GLN A 386 -23.37 4.72 -1.81
C GLN A 386 -22.55 3.71 -2.61
N LEU A 387 -21.70 2.90 -1.96
CA LEU A 387 -20.93 1.88 -2.66
C LEU A 387 -21.85 0.81 -3.27
N PRO A 388 -21.65 0.43 -4.55
CA PRO A 388 -22.50 -0.55 -5.19
C PRO A 388 -22.40 -1.91 -4.49
N LYS A 389 -23.58 -2.50 -4.24
CA LYS A 389 -23.70 -3.80 -3.56
C LYS A 389 -23.56 -4.97 -4.54
N PHE A 390 -23.69 -4.71 -5.83
CA PHE A 390 -23.41 -5.69 -6.87
C PHE A 390 -22.93 -5.04 -8.17
N LEU A 391 -22.19 -5.81 -8.96
CA LEU A 391 -21.60 -5.40 -10.24
C LEU A 391 -22.10 -6.32 -11.36
N VAL A 392 -22.61 -5.73 -12.44
CA VAL A 392 -22.87 -6.44 -13.70
C VAL A 392 -21.61 -6.35 -14.56
N ILE A 393 -20.80 -7.40 -14.53
CA ILE A 393 -19.41 -7.37 -15.03
C ILE A 393 -19.29 -7.63 -16.54
N GLY A 394 -20.37 -8.03 -17.22
CA GLY A 394 -20.37 -8.37 -18.64
C GLY A 394 -20.49 -9.86 -18.92
N PRO A 395 -19.86 -10.39 -19.99
CA PRO A 395 -19.08 -9.66 -21.02
C PRO A 395 -19.95 -8.82 -21.97
N GLN A 396 -19.29 -8.06 -22.85
CA GLN A 396 -19.99 -7.32 -23.91
C GLN A 396 -20.77 -8.25 -24.85
N LYS A 397 -21.89 -7.73 -25.36
CA LYS A 397 -22.76 -8.33 -26.39
C LYS A 397 -23.56 -9.55 -25.92
N THR A 398 -23.84 -9.65 -24.63
CA THR A 398 -24.63 -10.76 -24.04
C THR A 398 -25.99 -10.33 -23.49
N GLY A 399 -26.37 -9.05 -23.61
CA GLY A 399 -27.64 -8.53 -23.09
C GLY A 399 -27.52 -7.64 -21.85
N THR A 400 -26.32 -7.19 -21.49
CA THR A 400 -26.07 -6.39 -20.28
C THR A 400 -26.90 -5.11 -20.19
N THR A 401 -27.15 -4.43 -21.32
CA THR A 401 -27.96 -3.19 -21.33
C THR A 401 -29.43 -3.50 -21.10
N ALA A 402 -29.96 -4.62 -21.62
CA ALA A 402 -31.32 -5.06 -21.31
C ALA A 402 -31.46 -5.37 -19.81
N LEU A 403 -30.50 -6.10 -19.24
CA LEU A 403 -30.48 -6.38 -17.81
C LEU A 403 -30.43 -5.09 -16.97
N TYR A 404 -29.59 -4.14 -17.35
CA TYR A 404 -29.52 -2.82 -16.71
C TYR A 404 -30.88 -2.13 -16.72
N THR A 405 -31.56 -2.09 -17.88
CA THR A 405 -32.89 -1.50 -18.00
C THR A 405 -33.91 -2.18 -17.09
N PHE A 406 -33.90 -3.52 -16.97
CA PHE A 406 -34.81 -4.24 -16.08
C PHE A 406 -34.50 -3.98 -14.60
N LEU A 407 -33.23 -3.97 -14.21
CA LEU A 407 -32.83 -3.63 -12.84
C LEU A 407 -33.24 -2.21 -12.44
N SER A 408 -33.08 -1.25 -13.35
CA SER A 408 -33.46 0.15 -13.12
C SER A 408 -34.98 0.38 -12.99
N MET A 409 -35.83 -0.61 -13.31
CA MET A 409 -37.27 -0.52 -13.04
C MET A 409 -37.62 -0.77 -11.56
N HIS A 410 -36.74 -1.44 -10.81
CA HIS A 410 -37.01 -1.80 -9.42
C HIS A 410 -36.84 -0.57 -8.50
N PRO A 411 -37.86 -0.19 -7.70
CA PRO A 411 -37.82 1.05 -6.91
C PRO A 411 -36.71 1.11 -5.85
N ASN A 412 -36.29 -0.05 -5.32
CA ASN A 412 -35.19 -0.17 -4.36
C ASN A 412 -33.82 -0.52 -5.00
N ILE A 413 -33.69 -0.47 -6.32
CA ILE A 413 -32.40 -0.63 -7.00
C ILE A 413 -32.08 0.68 -7.71
N SER A 414 -30.88 1.19 -7.51
CA SER A 414 -30.43 2.43 -8.14
C SER A 414 -29.16 2.17 -8.93
N SER A 415 -29.14 2.59 -10.19
CA SER A 415 -27.93 2.57 -11.01
C SER A 415 -27.06 3.80 -10.71
N ASN A 416 -25.85 3.79 -11.25
CA ASN A 416 -25.00 4.97 -11.32
C ASN A 416 -25.61 6.09 -12.18
N ILE A 417 -25.15 7.31 -11.95
CA ILE A 417 -25.36 8.44 -12.89
C ILE A 417 -24.71 8.09 -14.23
N HIS A 418 -25.31 8.54 -15.33
CA HIS A 418 -24.75 8.34 -16.66
C HIS A 418 -23.46 9.14 -16.87
N SER A 419 -22.46 8.49 -17.45
CA SER A 419 -21.24 9.13 -17.93
C SER A 419 -21.48 9.76 -19.30
N PRO A 420 -21.00 10.99 -19.57
CA PRO A 420 -21.08 11.58 -20.90
C PRO A 420 -20.20 10.86 -21.93
N GLU A 421 -19.17 10.12 -21.48
CA GLU A 421 -18.23 9.40 -22.36
C GLU A 421 -18.63 7.94 -22.56
N THR A 422 -19.19 7.30 -21.53
CA THR A 422 -19.41 5.84 -21.47
C THR A 422 -20.87 5.46 -21.20
N PHE A 423 -21.79 6.43 -21.28
CA PHE A 423 -23.24 6.26 -21.14
C PHE A 423 -23.63 5.60 -19.80
N GLU A 424 -24.28 4.44 -19.81
CA GLU A 424 -24.63 3.70 -18.59
C GLU A 424 -23.44 3.06 -17.88
N GLU A 425 -22.29 2.89 -18.54
CA GLU A 425 -21.10 2.30 -17.93
C GLU A 425 -20.23 3.36 -17.25
N ILE A 426 -19.60 3.01 -16.12
CA ILE A 426 -18.56 3.87 -15.51
C ILE A 426 -17.17 3.50 -16.06
N GLN A 427 -16.93 2.20 -16.27
CA GLN A 427 -15.63 1.67 -16.70
C GLN A 427 -14.50 2.13 -15.76
N PHE A 428 -14.74 2.07 -14.45
CA PHE A 428 -13.78 2.51 -13.43
C PHE A 428 -12.64 1.53 -13.24
N PHE A 429 -12.94 0.24 -12.99
CA PHE A 429 -11.90 -0.73 -12.62
C PHE A 429 -10.99 -1.11 -13.80
N ASN A 430 -11.41 -0.84 -15.03
CA ASN A 430 -10.66 -1.12 -16.23
C ASN A 430 -10.04 0.15 -16.84
N GLY A 431 -8.73 0.12 -17.06
CA GLY A 431 -8.04 1.17 -17.80
C GLY A 431 -7.94 2.51 -17.08
N ARG A 432 -8.20 3.61 -17.81
CA ARG A 432 -7.74 4.97 -17.47
C ARG A 432 -8.54 5.66 -16.38
N ASN A 433 -9.84 5.39 -16.27
CA ASN A 433 -10.71 6.03 -15.29
C ASN A 433 -10.34 5.65 -13.86
N TYR A 434 -9.76 4.47 -13.66
CA TYR A 434 -9.24 4.01 -12.37
C TYR A 434 -8.27 5.00 -11.70
N TYR A 435 -7.43 5.65 -12.51
CA TYR A 435 -6.42 6.61 -12.06
C TYR A 435 -6.98 8.00 -11.76
N ARG A 436 -8.27 8.24 -12.03
CA ARG A 436 -8.98 9.44 -11.56
C ARG A 436 -9.28 9.39 -10.05
N GLY A 437 -9.07 8.23 -9.42
CA GLY A 437 -9.14 8.02 -7.98
C GLY A 437 -10.53 7.60 -7.49
N LEU A 438 -10.58 7.09 -6.26
CA LEU A 438 -11.82 6.63 -5.63
C LEU A 438 -12.87 7.76 -5.50
N SER A 439 -12.44 9.00 -5.30
CA SER A 439 -13.36 10.14 -5.24
C SER A 439 -14.20 10.25 -6.51
N TRP A 440 -13.55 10.20 -7.68
CA TRP A 440 -14.22 10.27 -8.98
C TRP A 440 -15.25 9.15 -9.17
N TYR A 441 -14.92 7.92 -8.75
CA TYR A 441 -15.83 6.79 -8.83
C TYR A 441 -17.12 7.00 -8.01
N MET A 442 -16.97 7.55 -6.80
CA MET A 442 -18.08 7.77 -5.89
C MET A 442 -19.01 8.89 -6.34
N ASP A 443 -18.55 9.82 -7.18
CA ASP A 443 -19.37 10.92 -7.68
C ASP A 443 -20.50 10.41 -8.62
N PHE A 444 -20.40 9.16 -9.09
CA PHE A 444 -21.46 8.48 -9.84
C PHE A 444 -22.59 7.91 -8.97
N PHE A 445 -22.40 7.86 -7.65
CA PHE A 445 -23.36 7.29 -6.70
C PHE A 445 -23.76 8.36 -5.68
N PRO A 446 -24.68 9.28 -6.01
CA PRO A 446 -25.08 10.36 -5.11
C PRO A 446 -25.76 9.81 -3.85
N ALA A 447 -25.79 10.58 -2.76
CA ALA A 447 -26.45 10.14 -1.55
C ALA A 447 -27.96 10.01 -1.83
N SER A 448 -28.49 8.78 -1.75
CA SER A 448 -29.93 8.56 -1.92
C SER A 448 -30.68 9.10 -0.71
N LYS A 449 -31.83 9.76 -0.94
CA LYS A 449 -32.78 10.10 0.13
C LYS A 449 -33.45 8.84 0.70
N ASN A 450 -33.46 7.74 -0.06
CA ASN A 450 -34.04 6.47 0.33
C ASN A 450 -32.93 5.50 0.79
N THR A 451 -32.80 5.34 2.10
CA THR A 451 -31.78 4.49 2.75
C THR A 451 -31.93 3.00 2.46
N THR A 452 -33.05 2.59 1.84
CA THR A 452 -33.33 1.18 1.51
C THR A 452 -32.87 0.76 0.11
N SER A 453 -32.39 1.70 -0.71
CA SER A 453 -32.00 1.41 -2.09
C SER A 453 -30.59 0.83 -2.18
N GLN A 454 -30.42 -0.23 -2.98
CA GLN A 454 -29.12 -0.82 -3.27
C GLN A 454 -28.56 -0.26 -4.58
N TYR A 455 -27.34 0.26 -4.53
CA TYR A 455 -26.64 0.69 -5.73
C TYR A 455 -26.05 -0.48 -6.51
N PHE A 456 -26.04 -0.36 -7.84
CA PHE A 456 -25.30 -1.25 -8.72
C PHE A 456 -24.62 -0.49 -9.85
N GLU A 457 -23.62 -1.14 -10.42
CA GLU A 457 -22.94 -0.67 -11.62
C GLU A 457 -22.94 -1.75 -12.70
N LYS A 458 -23.02 -1.34 -13.97
CA LYS A 458 -22.86 -2.22 -15.12
C LYS A 458 -21.72 -1.72 -16.00
N SER A 459 -20.65 -2.49 -16.12
CA SER A 459 -19.56 -2.21 -17.07
C SER A 459 -19.15 -3.52 -17.73
N ALA A 460 -19.55 -3.71 -18.99
CA ALA A 460 -19.42 -5.03 -19.63
C ALA A 460 -17.97 -5.40 -20.00
N THR A 461 -17.08 -4.42 -19.85
CA THR A 461 -15.63 -4.47 -20.07
C THR A 461 -14.87 -4.90 -18.81
N TYR A 462 -15.56 -5.21 -17.71
CA TYR A 462 -14.95 -5.74 -16.49
C TYR A 462 -14.62 -7.23 -16.60
N PHE A 463 -15.47 -8.00 -17.28
CA PHE A 463 -15.39 -9.46 -17.33
C PHE A 463 -14.02 -10.00 -17.74
N ASP A 464 -13.44 -9.44 -18.79
CA ASP A 464 -12.17 -9.87 -19.39
C ASP A 464 -10.96 -9.02 -18.95
N GLY A 465 -11.14 -8.06 -18.04
CA GLY A 465 -10.07 -7.23 -17.52
C GLY A 465 -9.18 -7.97 -16.52
N GLU A 466 -7.86 -7.94 -16.72
CA GLU A 466 -6.91 -8.71 -15.92
C GLU A 466 -6.76 -8.22 -14.47
N MET A 467 -6.61 -6.91 -14.29
CA MET A 467 -6.51 -6.30 -12.96
C MET A 467 -7.88 -6.01 -12.33
N VAL A 468 -8.96 -6.17 -13.08
CA VAL A 468 -10.31 -5.76 -12.65
C VAL A 468 -10.78 -6.55 -11.42
N PRO A 469 -10.67 -7.90 -11.35
CA PRO A 469 -11.07 -8.65 -10.16
C PRO A 469 -10.36 -8.18 -8.89
N LYS A 470 -9.02 -7.98 -8.96
CA LYS A 470 -8.20 -7.50 -7.83
C LYS A 470 -8.66 -6.12 -7.35
N ARG A 471 -8.85 -5.17 -8.29
CA ARG A 471 -9.26 -3.79 -7.99
C ARG A 471 -10.69 -3.72 -7.46
N ALA A 472 -11.60 -4.48 -8.05
CA ALA A 472 -12.99 -4.58 -7.60
C ALA A 472 -13.07 -5.19 -6.21
N HIS A 473 -12.36 -6.27 -5.93
CA HIS A 473 -12.36 -6.92 -4.61
C HIS A 473 -11.75 -6.03 -3.51
N ALA A 474 -10.69 -5.28 -3.81
CA ALA A 474 -10.10 -4.37 -2.84
C ALA A 474 -11.10 -3.31 -2.35
N LEU A 475 -11.91 -2.76 -3.26
CA LEU A 475 -12.91 -1.74 -2.92
C LEU A 475 -14.24 -2.36 -2.44
N LEU A 476 -14.67 -3.45 -3.06
CA LEU A 476 -16.00 -4.04 -2.93
C LEU A 476 -15.94 -5.55 -2.65
N PRO A 477 -15.30 -5.99 -1.54
CA PRO A 477 -15.07 -7.41 -1.28
C PRO A 477 -16.37 -8.19 -1.07
N GLN A 478 -17.42 -7.53 -0.58
CA GLN A 478 -18.74 -8.13 -0.34
C GLN A 478 -19.72 -7.97 -1.51
N ALA A 479 -19.32 -7.32 -2.62
CA ALA A 479 -20.21 -7.14 -3.75
C ALA A 479 -20.56 -8.47 -4.40
N LYS A 480 -21.80 -8.59 -4.86
CA LYS A 480 -22.21 -9.71 -5.72
C LYS A 480 -21.84 -9.41 -7.17
N LEU A 481 -21.43 -10.43 -7.89
CA LEU A 481 -21.05 -10.37 -9.30
C LEU A 481 -22.16 -11.00 -10.12
N VAL A 482 -22.59 -10.30 -11.17
CA VAL A 482 -23.58 -10.76 -12.12
C VAL A 482 -22.95 -10.76 -13.50
N THR A 483 -22.95 -11.92 -14.16
CA THR A 483 -22.45 -12.07 -15.52
C THR A 483 -23.51 -12.73 -16.39
N ILE A 484 -23.55 -12.39 -17.68
CA ILE A 484 -24.52 -12.94 -18.63
C ILE A 484 -23.73 -13.61 -19.74
N LEU A 485 -23.95 -14.90 -19.96
CA LEU A 485 -23.26 -15.69 -20.99
C LEU A 485 -24.25 -16.13 -22.07
N ILE A 486 -23.80 -16.10 -23.32
CA ILE A 486 -24.50 -16.70 -24.47
C ILE A 486 -23.51 -17.60 -25.21
N SER A 487 -23.94 -18.28 -26.28
CA SER A 487 -22.98 -19.00 -27.14
C SER A 487 -21.79 -18.09 -27.53
N PRO A 488 -20.53 -18.50 -27.29
CA PRO A 488 -19.36 -17.66 -27.54
C PRO A 488 -19.23 -17.29 -29.02
N ALA A 489 -19.68 -18.16 -29.93
CA ALA A 489 -19.75 -17.86 -31.37
C ALA A 489 -20.76 -16.74 -31.68
N LYS A 490 -21.96 -16.78 -31.08
CA LYS A 490 -22.97 -15.72 -31.24
C LYS A 490 -22.47 -14.40 -30.64
N ARG A 491 -21.79 -14.44 -29.49
CA ARG A 491 -21.17 -13.26 -28.87
C ARG A 491 -20.11 -12.64 -29.78
N ALA A 492 -19.21 -13.46 -30.33
CA ALA A 492 -18.17 -13.01 -31.26
C ALA A 492 -18.78 -12.37 -32.52
N TYR A 493 -19.80 -13.00 -33.11
CA TYR A 493 -20.51 -12.46 -34.26
C TYR A 493 -21.23 -11.14 -33.94
N SER A 494 -21.88 -11.04 -32.79
CA SER A 494 -22.53 -9.80 -32.32
C SER A 494 -21.53 -8.67 -32.11
N TRP A 495 -20.31 -8.96 -31.65
CA TRP A 495 -19.23 -7.98 -31.58
C TRP A 495 -18.77 -7.51 -32.97
N TYR A 496 -18.57 -8.44 -33.91
CA TYR A 496 -18.25 -8.10 -35.30
C TYR A 496 -19.32 -7.21 -35.94
N GLN A 497 -20.60 -7.55 -35.80
CA GLN A 497 -21.71 -6.74 -36.32
C GLN A 497 -21.78 -5.36 -35.66
N HIS A 498 -21.48 -5.28 -34.36
CA HIS A 498 -21.37 -4.01 -33.66
C HIS A 498 -20.24 -3.13 -34.18
N MET A 499 -19.09 -3.71 -34.55
CA MET A 499 -18.01 -2.94 -35.20
C MET A 499 -18.42 -2.46 -36.60
N ARG A 500 -19.13 -3.28 -37.38
CA ARG A 500 -19.69 -2.86 -38.66
C ARG A 500 -20.68 -1.70 -38.53
N SER A 501 -21.57 -1.74 -37.54
CA SER A 501 -22.53 -0.65 -37.31
C SER A 501 -21.86 0.66 -36.91
N HIS A 502 -20.68 0.58 -36.28
CA HIS A 502 -19.81 1.72 -35.95
C HIS A 502 -18.85 2.11 -37.09
N GLN A 503 -19.07 1.59 -38.30
CA GLN A 503 -18.28 1.90 -39.50
C GLN A 503 -16.78 1.59 -39.35
N ASP A 504 -16.43 0.55 -38.58
CA ASP A 504 -15.05 0.09 -38.46
C ASP A 504 -14.54 -0.42 -39.83
N PRO A 505 -13.45 0.16 -40.38
CA PRO A 505 -12.98 -0.18 -41.73
C PRO A 505 -12.59 -1.64 -41.90
N VAL A 506 -12.06 -2.29 -40.86
CA VAL A 506 -11.64 -3.70 -40.92
C VAL A 506 -12.88 -4.58 -40.93
N ALA A 507 -13.86 -4.30 -40.08
CA ALA A 507 -15.10 -5.08 -40.03
C ALA A 507 -15.95 -4.94 -41.31
N LEU A 508 -15.84 -3.81 -42.02
CA LEU A 508 -16.48 -3.59 -43.31
C LEU A 508 -15.78 -4.30 -44.48
N ASN A 509 -14.44 -4.33 -44.47
CA ASN A 509 -13.65 -4.90 -45.56
C ASN A 509 -13.49 -6.43 -45.50
N TYR A 510 -13.61 -7.03 -44.31
CA TYR A 510 -13.45 -8.46 -44.10
C TYR A 510 -14.76 -9.10 -43.66
N THR A 511 -15.04 -10.31 -44.14
CA THR A 511 -16.18 -11.09 -43.65
C THR A 511 -15.92 -11.58 -42.23
N PHE A 512 -16.97 -12.00 -41.51
CA PHE A 512 -16.79 -12.59 -40.19
C PHE A 512 -15.87 -13.82 -40.21
N TYR A 513 -15.98 -14.65 -41.25
CA TYR A 513 -15.13 -15.82 -41.42
C TYR A 513 -13.65 -15.41 -41.53
N ASP A 514 -13.32 -14.45 -42.39
CA ASP A 514 -11.96 -13.94 -42.56
C ASP A 514 -11.38 -13.41 -41.24
N VAL A 515 -12.20 -12.73 -40.44
CA VAL A 515 -11.80 -12.21 -39.12
C VAL A 515 -11.45 -13.33 -38.16
N ILE A 516 -12.32 -14.35 -38.01
CA ILE A 516 -12.10 -15.40 -37.00
C ILE A 516 -11.02 -16.40 -37.41
N THR A 517 -10.76 -16.59 -38.70
CA THR A 517 -9.71 -17.48 -39.22
C THR A 517 -8.39 -16.76 -39.52
N ALA A 518 -8.29 -15.45 -39.25
CA ALA A 518 -7.04 -14.72 -39.40
C ALA A 518 -5.91 -15.40 -38.60
N ILE A 519 -4.72 -15.48 -39.18
CA ILE A 519 -3.54 -16.14 -38.60
C ILE A 519 -2.56 -15.10 -38.06
N ASP A 520 -1.50 -15.54 -37.37
CA ASP A 520 -0.58 -14.61 -36.72
C ASP A 520 0.30 -13.81 -37.69
N SER A 521 0.38 -14.22 -38.96
CA SER A 521 0.97 -13.42 -40.05
C SER A 521 -0.01 -12.44 -40.72
N SER A 522 -1.30 -12.49 -40.39
CA SER A 522 -2.30 -11.55 -40.93
C SER A 522 -2.03 -10.10 -40.49
N PRO A 523 -2.56 -9.09 -41.20
CA PRO A 523 -2.39 -7.68 -40.83
C PRO A 523 -2.82 -7.40 -39.39
N LYS A 524 -2.05 -6.60 -38.66
CA LYS A 524 -2.30 -6.29 -37.25
C LYS A 524 -3.74 -5.84 -36.96
N PRO A 525 -4.36 -4.91 -37.72
CA PRO A 525 -5.75 -4.50 -37.46
C PRO A 525 -6.77 -5.65 -37.54
N LEU A 526 -6.55 -6.59 -38.46
CA LEU A 526 -7.39 -7.79 -38.61
C LEU A 526 -7.22 -8.73 -37.41
N ARG A 527 -5.97 -8.94 -36.96
CA ARG A 527 -5.70 -9.75 -35.75
C ARG A 527 -6.26 -9.10 -34.49
N ASP A 528 -6.20 -7.78 -34.37
CA ASP A 528 -6.74 -7.05 -33.22
C ASP A 528 -8.27 -7.20 -33.18
N LEU A 529 -8.96 -7.11 -34.33
CA LEU A 529 -10.41 -7.38 -34.42
C LEU A 529 -10.75 -8.85 -34.10
N ARG A 530 -10.00 -9.82 -34.66
CA ARG A 530 -10.10 -11.26 -34.31
C ARG A 530 -10.04 -11.46 -32.80
N ASN A 531 -9.02 -10.90 -32.16
CA ASN A 531 -8.80 -11.04 -30.74
C ASN A 531 -9.95 -10.42 -29.92
N ARG A 532 -10.50 -9.26 -30.32
CA ARG A 532 -11.69 -8.67 -29.64
C ARG A 532 -12.97 -9.48 -29.85
N CYS A 533 -13.12 -10.17 -30.97
CA CYS A 533 -14.21 -11.13 -31.21
C CYS A 533 -14.08 -12.38 -30.31
N LEU A 534 -12.90 -13.00 -30.29
CA LEU A 534 -12.70 -14.33 -29.71
C LEU A 534 -12.31 -14.33 -28.23
N ASN A 535 -11.38 -13.47 -27.80
CA ASN A 535 -10.80 -13.56 -26.44
C ASN A 535 -11.82 -13.37 -25.33
N PRO A 536 -12.76 -12.41 -25.39
CA PRO A 536 -13.76 -12.26 -24.32
C PRO A 536 -14.80 -13.41 -24.31
N GLY A 537 -14.82 -14.26 -25.36
CA GLY A 537 -15.60 -15.49 -25.43
C GLY A 537 -14.98 -16.67 -24.68
N ARG A 538 -13.74 -16.55 -24.16
CA ARG A 538 -13.06 -17.58 -23.36
C ARG A 538 -13.53 -17.56 -21.91
N TYR A 539 -14.82 -17.83 -21.69
CA TYR A 539 -15.49 -17.56 -20.42
C TYR A 539 -14.84 -18.24 -19.21
N SER A 540 -14.42 -19.51 -19.33
CA SER A 540 -13.79 -20.24 -18.21
C SER A 540 -12.54 -19.54 -17.69
N GLN A 541 -11.66 -19.07 -18.57
CA GLN A 541 -10.42 -18.37 -18.20
C GLN A 541 -10.71 -17.08 -17.44
N HIS A 542 -11.73 -16.34 -17.89
CA HIS A 542 -12.11 -15.07 -17.26
C HIS A 542 -12.77 -15.30 -15.90
N LEU A 543 -13.67 -16.29 -15.81
CA LEU A 543 -14.33 -16.67 -14.57
C LEU A 543 -13.34 -17.16 -13.51
N GLU A 544 -12.33 -17.95 -13.90
CA GLU A 544 -11.27 -18.41 -13.00
C GLU A 544 -10.56 -17.22 -12.32
N ARG A 545 -10.24 -16.16 -13.08
CA ARG A 545 -9.64 -14.93 -12.51
C ARG A 545 -10.54 -14.23 -11.50
N TRP A 546 -11.85 -14.18 -11.75
CA TRP A 546 -12.80 -13.63 -10.78
C TRP A 546 -12.90 -14.50 -9.52
N LEU A 547 -12.86 -15.81 -9.67
CA LEU A 547 -12.95 -16.78 -8.57
C LEU A 547 -11.70 -16.82 -7.67
N LEU A 548 -10.56 -16.27 -8.11
CA LEU A 548 -9.39 -16.03 -7.25
C LEU A 548 -9.68 -15.02 -6.12
N TYR A 549 -10.65 -14.12 -6.33
CA TYR A 549 -10.94 -13.04 -5.40
C TYR A 549 -12.34 -13.14 -4.79
N TYR A 550 -13.32 -13.62 -5.55
CA TYR A 550 -14.71 -13.75 -5.09
C TYR A 550 -15.09 -15.22 -4.94
N PRO A 551 -15.69 -15.62 -3.81
CA PRO A 551 -16.21 -16.97 -3.67
C PRO A 551 -17.36 -17.21 -4.65
N GLN A 552 -17.56 -18.46 -5.06
CA GLN A 552 -18.59 -18.85 -6.04
C GLN A 552 -19.99 -18.37 -5.64
N GLN A 553 -20.29 -18.30 -4.34
CA GLN A 553 -21.59 -17.84 -3.81
C GLN A 553 -21.85 -16.35 -4.05
N GLN A 554 -20.82 -15.56 -4.36
CA GLN A 554 -20.94 -14.16 -4.76
C GLN A 554 -21.07 -14.00 -6.28
N LEU A 555 -21.04 -15.07 -7.09
CA LEU A 555 -21.16 -15.01 -8.54
C LEU A 555 -22.48 -15.63 -9.02
N HIS A 556 -23.24 -14.87 -9.80
CA HIS A 556 -24.44 -15.35 -10.49
C HIS A 556 -24.26 -15.26 -11.99
N ILE A 557 -24.41 -16.41 -12.65
CA ILE A 557 -24.29 -16.55 -14.11
C ILE A 557 -25.69 -16.66 -14.69
N ILE A 558 -26.05 -15.69 -15.51
CA ILE A 558 -27.31 -15.63 -16.24
C ILE A 558 -27.11 -16.26 -17.61
N ASP A 559 -28.01 -17.17 -18.00
CA ASP A 559 -28.14 -17.61 -19.39
C ASP A 559 -28.81 -16.49 -20.20
N GLY A 560 -28.07 -15.90 -21.13
CA GLY A 560 -28.54 -14.78 -21.95
C GLY A 560 -29.61 -15.18 -22.97
N GLU A 561 -29.74 -16.46 -23.35
CA GLU A 561 -30.87 -16.92 -24.16
C GLU A 561 -32.15 -16.94 -23.30
N GLN A 562 -32.06 -17.39 -22.05
CA GLN A 562 -33.18 -17.35 -21.10
C GLN A 562 -33.54 -15.91 -20.70
N LEU A 563 -32.57 -15.01 -20.56
CA LEU A 563 -32.86 -13.58 -20.34
C LEU A 563 -33.70 -12.99 -21.47
N ARG A 564 -33.54 -13.48 -22.70
CA ARG A 564 -34.34 -13.04 -23.85
C ARG A 564 -35.72 -13.70 -23.90
N LEU A 565 -35.77 -15.02 -23.67
CA LEU A 565 -36.99 -15.83 -23.84
C LEU A 565 -37.91 -15.79 -22.62
N SER A 566 -37.36 -15.65 -21.41
CA SER A 566 -38.05 -15.72 -20.12
C SER A 566 -37.46 -14.70 -19.12
N PRO A 567 -37.44 -13.39 -19.44
CA PRO A 567 -36.78 -12.37 -18.61
C PRO A 567 -37.31 -12.30 -17.19
N ILE A 568 -38.61 -12.56 -16.97
CA ILE A 568 -39.24 -12.47 -15.65
C ILE A 568 -38.64 -13.50 -14.68
N GLU A 569 -38.51 -14.76 -15.11
CA GLU A 569 -37.93 -15.81 -14.28
C GLU A 569 -36.48 -15.49 -13.90
N ILE A 570 -35.70 -14.99 -14.86
CA ILE A 570 -34.32 -14.56 -14.62
C ILE A 570 -34.28 -13.41 -13.61
N MET A 571 -35.16 -12.42 -13.75
CA MET A 571 -35.22 -11.31 -12.80
C MET A 571 -35.64 -11.78 -11.40
N ASP A 572 -36.59 -12.71 -11.27
CA ASP A 572 -36.98 -13.27 -9.98
C ASP A 572 -35.85 -14.04 -9.28
N GLN A 573 -35.08 -14.81 -10.05
CA GLN A 573 -33.88 -15.49 -9.55
C GLN A 573 -32.81 -14.47 -9.13
N LEU A 574 -32.58 -13.45 -9.96
CA LEU A 574 -31.60 -12.42 -9.69
C LEU A 574 -31.96 -11.61 -8.43
N GLN A 575 -33.23 -11.23 -8.24
CA GLN A 575 -33.70 -10.52 -7.06
C GLN A 575 -33.40 -11.30 -5.78
N LYS A 576 -33.66 -12.62 -5.77
CA LYS A 576 -33.33 -13.51 -4.65
C LYS A 576 -31.82 -13.58 -4.43
N PHE A 577 -31.04 -13.72 -5.49
CA PHE A 577 -29.58 -13.74 -5.42
C PHE A 577 -29.02 -12.44 -4.82
N ILE A 578 -29.49 -11.27 -5.28
CA ILE A 578 -29.05 -9.96 -4.76
C ILE A 578 -29.64 -9.64 -3.38
N LYS A 579 -30.59 -10.44 -2.88
CA LYS A 579 -31.24 -10.30 -1.57
C LYS A 579 -31.92 -8.93 -1.43
N ILE A 580 -32.62 -8.49 -2.48
CA ILE A 580 -33.43 -7.27 -2.44
C ILE A 580 -34.82 -7.56 -1.87
N VAL A 581 -35.33 -6.65 -1.04
CA VAL A 581 -36.65 -6.74 -0.41
C VAL A 581 -37.30 -5.35 -0.40
N PRO A 582 -38.61 -5.22 -0.73
CA PRO A 582 -39.50 -6.27 -1.23
C PRO A 582 -39.13 -6.71 -2.66
N LEU A 583 -39.59 -7.90 -3.06
CA LEU A 583 -39.49 -8.34 -4.46
C LEU A 583 -40.42 -7.49 -5.33
N TYR A 584 -39.94 -7.13 -6.51
CA TYR A 584 -40.68 -6.42 -7.54
C TYR A 584 -41.26 -7.40 -8.55
N ASP A 585 -42.56 -7.23 -8.84
CA ASP A 585 -43.27 -8.05 -9.81
C ASP A 585 -43.05 -7.52 -11.24
N TYR A 586 -42.13 -8.16 -11.95
CA TYR A 586 -41.81 -7.82 -13.34
C TYR A 586 -42.90 -8.20 -14.34
N ASN A 587 -43.88 -9.06 -13.98
CA ASN A 587 -44.98 -9.46 -14.88
C ASN A 587 -45.84 -8.28 -15.33
N THR A 588 -45.96 -7.27 -14.49
CA THR A 588 -46.79 -6.10 -14.77
C THR A 588 -46.10 -5.07 -15.66
N HIS A 589 -44.79 -5.20 -15.89
CA HIS A 589 -43.96 -4.16 -16.55
C HIS A 589 -43.15 -4.66 -17.75
N LEU A 590 -42.88 -5.96 -17.85
CA LEU A 590 -42.16 -6.54 -18.99
C LEU A 590 -43.12 -7.26 -19.94
N ARG A 591 -43.00 -6.96 -21.24
CA ARG A 591 -43.60 -7.74 -22.33
C ARG A 591 -42.47 -8.33 -23.16
N TYR A 592 -42.52 -9.63 -23.40
CA TYR A 592 -41.56 -10.36 -24.22
C TYR A 592 -42.33 -11.32 -25.14
N VAL A 593 -41.74 -11.64 -26.29
CA VAL A 593 -42.34 -12.43 -27.37
C VAL A 593 -41.49 -13.65 -27.64
#